data_AF-A0A148N5F4-F1
#
_entry.id   AF-A0A148N5F4-F1
#
_cell.length_a   1.000
_cell.length_b   1.000
_cell.length_c   1.000
_cell.angle_alpha   90.00
_cell.angle_beta   90.00
_cell.angle_gamma   90.00
#
_symmetry.space_group_name_H-M   'P 1'
#
loop_
_entity.id
_entity.type
_entity.pdbx_description
1 polymer ?
#
loop_
_entity_poly.entity_id
_entity_poly.type
_entity_poly.pdbx_seq_one_letter_code
_entity_poly.pdbx_strand_id
1 'polypeptide(L)'
;MKNINWNTDKNWQLIEERGISFEDVVFYLQQGALMDDIKHPNEEKYPNQRIFVIDIDGYIYLVPYVENTEEIFLKTIIPSRKATRQYLGEKS
;
A
#
# COMPACT_ATOMS: atom_id res chain seq x y z
N MET A 1 10.85 6.70 12.80
CA MET A 1 9.82 6.49 11.76
C MET A 1 8.71 7.49 12.00
N LYS A 2 8.08 8.01 10.94
CA LYS A 2 6.86 8.81 11.09
C LYS A 2 5.71 7.92 11.56
N ASN A 3 4.71 8.52 12.21
CA ASN A 3 3.50 7.78 12.56
C ASN A 3 2.77 7.38 11.26
N ILE A 4 2.29 6.14 11.20
CA ILE A 4 1.43 5.67 10.11
C ILE A 4 0.00 5.72 10.60
N ASN A 5 -0.85 6.46 9.89
CA ASN A 5 -2.25 6.67 10.22
C ASN A 5 -3.15 6.35 9.02
N TRP A 6 -4.42 6.08 9.32
CA TRP A 6 -5.47 5.82 8.33
C TRP A 6 -6.82 6.21 8.90
N ASN A 7 -7.84 6.25 8.04
CA ASN A 7 -9.22 6.38 8.47
C ASN A 7 -9.76 5.01 8.91
N THR A 8 -10.30 4.93 10.14
CA THR A 8 -10.80 3.69 10.73
C THR A 8 -11.97 3.09 9.96
N ASP A 9 -12.95 3.90 9.53
CA ASP A 9 -14.11 3.40 8.77
C ASP A 9 -13.69 2.81 7.43
N LYS A 10 -12.70 3.44 6.78
CA LYS A 10 -12.12 2.94 5.53
C LYS A 10 -11.41 1.62 5.73
N ASN A 11 -10.75 1.44 6.87
CA ASN A 11 -10.11 0.19 7.23
C ASN A 11 -11.13 -0.94 7.36
N TRP A 12 -12.23 -0.69 8.08
CA TRP A 12 -13.33 -1.65 8.21
C TRP A 12 -13.92 -2.03 6.85
N GLN A 13 -14.12 -1.07 5.95
CA GLN A 13 -14.58 -1.36 4.59
C GLN A 13 -13.60 -2.26 3.82
N LEU A 14 -12.30 -2.04 3.93
CA LEU A 14 -11.30 -2.89 3.25
C LEU A 14 -11.28 -4.31 3.82
N ILE A 15 -11.47 -4.46 5.13
CA ILE A 15 -11.60 -5.77 5.79
C ILE A 15 -12.84 -6.50 5.26
N GLU A 16 -14.00 -5.84 5.24
CA GLU A 16 -15.25 -6.45 4.77
C GLU A 16 -15.24 -6.80 3.27
N GLU A 17 -14.73 -5.90 2.42
CA GLU A 17 -14.77 -6.07 0.96
C GLU A 17 -13.65 -6.97 0.43
N ARG A 18 -12.47 -6.94 1.08
CA ARG A 18 -11.23 -7.49 0.51
C ARG A 18 -10.47 -8.41 1.47
N GLY A 19 -10.90 -8.50 2.74
CA GLY A 19 -10.24 -9.33 3.74
C GLY A 19 -8.84 -8.85 4.11
N ILE A 20 -8.55 -7.55 3.95
CA ILE A 20 -7.24 -6.97 4.25
C ILE A 20 -7.37 -5.64 4.98
N SER A 21 -6.49 -5.40 5.94
CA SER A 21 -6.48 -4.21 6.79
C SER A 21 -5.22 -3.36 6.60
N PHE A 22 -5.26 -2.11 7.07
CA PHE A 22 -4.08 -1.26 7.15
C PHE A 22 -3.11 -1.75 8.24
N GLU A 23 -3.59 -2.42 9.28
CA GLU A 23 -2.75 -3.09 10.27
C GLU A 23 -1.91 -4.19 9.61
N ASP A 24 -2.49 -4.98 8.70
CA ASP A 24 -1.73 -5.98 7.93
C ASP A 24 -0.63 -5.29 7.10
N VAL A 25 -0.98 -4.19 6.42
CA VAL A 25 -0.01 -3.40 5.65
C VAL A 25 1.15 -2.94 6.53
N VAL A 26 0.87 -2.38 7.71
CA VAL A 26 1.91 -1.94 8.65
C VAL A 26 2.74 -3.13 9.14
N PHE A 27 2.12 -4.25 9.46
CA PHE A 27 2.81 -5.46 9.87
C PHE A 27 3.80 -5.93 8.79
N TYR A 28 3.37 -6.06 7.54
CA TYR A 28 4.23 -6.48 6.43
C TYR A 28 5.34 -5.47 6.11
N LEU A 29 5.05 -4.17 6.20
CA LEU A 29 6.09 -3.13 6.09
C LEU A 29 7.17 -3.29 7.16
N GLN A 30 6.78 -3.59 8.41
CA GLN A 30 7.73 -3.83 9.51
C GLN A 30 8.55 -5.12 9.32
N GLN A 31 7.99 -6.12 8.63
CA GLN A 31 8.72 -7.34 8.25
C GLN A 31 9.67 -7.13 7.05
N GLY A 32 9.74 -5.92 6.49
CA GLY A 32 10.60 -5.62 5.34
C GLY A 32 10.01 -6.06 3.99
N ALA A 33 8.69 -6.27 3.91
CA ALA A 33 8.03 -6.71 2.68
C ALA A 33 7.73 -5.57 1.68
N LEU A 34 8.32 -4.39 1.89
CA LEU A 34 8.27 -3.27 0.95
C LEU A 34 9.14 -3.61 -0.27
N MET A 35 8.51 -3.77 -1.43
CA MET A 35 9.18 -4.07 -2.69
C MET A 35 9.65 -2.79 -3.39
N ASP A 36 8.85 -1.72 -3.31
CA ASP A 36 9.14 -0.44 -3.98
C ASP A 36 8.32 0.71 -3.38
N ASP A 37 8.77 1.93 -3.59
CA ASP A 37 8.08 3.16 -3.19
C ASP A 37 8.09 4.19 -4.33
N ILE A 38 6.99 4.19 -5.09
CA ILE A 38 6.88 4.90 -6.36
C ILE A 38 6.01 6.14 -6.23
N LYS A 39 6.27 7.13 -7.09
CA LYS A 39 5.37 8.29 -7.23
C LYS A 39 4.10 7.90 -7.97
N HIS A 40 3.00 8.58 -7.68
CA HIS A 40 1.76 8.37 -8.42
C HIS A 40 1.98 8.75 -9.91
N PRO A 41 1.64 7.87 -10.88
CA PRO A 41 1.95 8.09 -12.30
C PRO A 41 1.23 9.30 -12.90
N ASN A 42 0.12 9.72 -12.29
CA ASN A 42 -0.58 10.96 -12.61
C ASN A 42 -0.34 11.99 -11.49
N GLU A 43 0.84 12.62 -11.51
CA GLU A 43 1.24 13.62 -10.51
C GLU A 43 0.40 14.90 -10.59
N GLU A 44 -0.09 15.27 -11.79
CA GLU A 44 -0.96 16.44 -11.98
C GLU A 44 -2.26 16.31 -11.20
N LYS A 45 -2.87 15.13 -11.22
CA LYS A 45 -4.14 14.86 -10.51
C LYS A 45 -3.93 14.52 -9.04
N TYR A 46 -2.80 13.91 -8.69
CA TYR A 46 -2.51 13.47 -7.33
C TYR A 46 -1.14 13.99 -6.86
N PRO A 47 -1.00 15.32 -6.72
CA PRO A 47 0.24 15.91 -6.25
C PRO A 47 0.52 15.40 -4.83
N ASN A 48 1.78 15.04 -4.56
CA ASN A 48 2.27 14.54 -3.26
C ASN A 48 1.73 13.16 -2.85
N GLN A 49 1.09 12.42 -3.74
CA GLN A 49 0.75 11.02 -3.49
C GLN A 49 1.85 10.09 -3.98
N ARG A 50 2.21 9.15 -3.10
CA ARG A 50 3.13 8.05 -3.38
C ARG A 50 2.41 6.72 -3.19
N ILE A 51 3.03 5.64 -3.62
CA ILE A 51 2.44 4.31 -3.58
C ILE A 51 3.50 3.34 -3.05
N PHE A 52 3.21 2.72 -1.92
CA PHE A 52 3.96 1.56 -1.49
C PHE A 52 3.54 0.35 -2.31
N VAL A 53 4.53 -0.40 -2.77
CA VAL A 53 4.37 -1.70 -3.42
C VAL A 53 4.81 -2.74 -2.39
N ILE A 54 3.86 -3.54 -1.89
CA ILE A 54 4.11 -4.46 -0.77
C ILE A 54 3.75 -5.87 -1.19
N ASP A 55 4.64 -6.83 -0.90
CA ASP A 55 4.35 -8.26 -1.03
C ASP A 55 3.65 -8.77 0.24
N ILE A 56 2.41 -9.23 0.08
CA ILE A 56 1.61 -9.82 1.14
C ILE A 56 1.27 -11.23 0.69
N ASP A 57 1.93 -12.22 1.31
CA ASP A 57 1.77 -13.65 1.03
C ASP A 57 1.93 -14.04 -0.45
N GLY A 58 2.87 -13.41 -1.16
CA GLY A 58 3.15 -13.70 -2.57
C GLY A 58 2.17 -13.02 -3.54
N TYR A 59 1.45 -12.00 -3.08
CA TYR A 59 0.60 -11.17 -3.91
C TYR A 59 0.91 -9.69 -3.66
N ILE A 60 1.08 -8.92 -4.73
CA ILE A 60 1.47 -7.51 -4.62
C ILE A 60 0.24 -6.63 -4.43
N TYR A 61 0.31 -5.81 -3.39
CA TYR A 61 -0.63 -4.75 -3.09
C TYR A 61 -0.01 -3.39 -3.32
N LEU A 62 -0.79 -2.52 -3.96
CA LEU A 62 -0.46 -1.10 -4.12
C LEU A 62 -1.20 -0.33 -3.02
N VAL A 63 -0.45 0.38 -2.19
CA VAL A 63 -0.99 1.16 -1.07
C VAL A 63 -0.66 2.62 -1.29
N PRO A 64 -1.58 3.40 -1.91
CA PRO A 64 -1.42 4.83 -2.03
C PRO A 64 -1.40 5.51 -0.65
N TYR A 65 -0.47 6.43 -0.47
CA TYR A 65 -0.32 7.22 0.74
C TYR A 65 0.09 8.65 0.43
N VAL A 66 -0.16 9.54 1.38
CA VAL A 66 0.40 10.89 1.40
C VAL A 66 1.26 11.04 2.63
N GLU A 67 2.38 11.74 2.50
CA GLU A 67 3.33 11.96 3.58
C GLU A 67 3.48 13.46 3.83
N ASN A 68 3.41 13.86 5.10
CA ASN A 68 3.75 15.21 5.54
C ASN A 68 4.91 15.15 6.55
N THR A 69 5.19 16.24 7.26
CA THR A 69 6.30 16.28 8.24
C THR A 69 6.11 15.36 9.44
N GLU A 70 4.87 15.02 9.79
CA GLU A 70 4.50 14.32 11.03
C GLU A 70 4.10 12.85 10.79
N GLU A 71 3.39 12.59 9.70
CA GLU A 71 2.75 11.29 9.46
C GLU A 71 2.77 10.84 7.99
N ILE A 72 2.58 9.53 7.83
CA ILE A 72 2.22 8.86 6.59
C ILE A 72 0.75 8.46 6.72
N PHE A 73 -0.10 8.96 5.83
CA PHE A 73 -1.53 8.66 5.82
C PHE A 73 -1.89 7.72 4.67
N LEU A 74 -2.28 6.48 5.01
CA LEU A 74 -2.67 5.45 4.04
C LEU A 74 -4.09 5.72 3.51
N LYS A 75 -4.27 5.66 2.20
CA LYS A 75 -5.54 6.00 1.54
C LYS A 75 -6.39 4.78 1.23
N THR A 76 -5.78 3.71 0.75
CA THR A 76 -6.48 2.48 0.30
C THR A 76 -5.49 1.34 0.06
N ILE A 77 -5.99 0.13 -0.13
CA ILE A 77 -5.20 -1.09 -0.39
C ILE A 77 -5.72 -1.75 -1.67
N ILE A 78 -4.90 -1.79 -2.73
CA ILE A 78 -5.33 -2.26 -4.05
C ILE A 78 -4.55 -3.52 -4.43
N PRO A 79 -5.19 -4.71 -4.45
CA PRO A 79 -4.55 -5.90 -5.00
C PRO A 79 -4.24 -5.67 -6.48
N SER A 80 -3.02 -5.98 -6.92
CA SER A 80 -2.61 -5.78 -8.30
C SER A 80 -1.95 -7.02 -8.89
N ARG A 81 -2.73 -7.76 -9.69
CA ARG A 81 -2.20 -8.88 -10.50
C ARG A 81 -1.09 -8.43 -11.45
N LYS A 82 -1.22 -7.23 -12.02
CA LYS A 82 -0.19 -6.66 -12.90
C LYS A 82 1.12 -6.44 -12.14
N ALA A 83 1.05 -5.81 -10.96
CA ALA A 83 2.24 -5.58 -10.14
C ALA A 83 2.81 -6.91 -9.62
N THR A 84 1.95 -7.87 -9.27
CA THR A 84 2.38 -9.22 -8.87
C THR A 84 3.28 -9.86 -9.91
N ARG A 85 2.84 -9.87 -11.18
CA ARG A 85 3.68 -10.36 -12.29
C ARG A 85 4.96 -9.55 -12.49
N GLN A 86 4.88 -8.24 -12.32
CA GLN A 86 6.03 -7.35 -12.52
C GLN A 86 7.11 -7.55 -11.46
N TYR A 87 6.73 -7.67 -10.19
CA TYR A 87 7.66 -7.70 -9.06
C TYR A 87 8.04 -9.11 -8.61
N LEU A 88 7.13 -10.08 -8.72
CA LEU A 88 7.38 -11.47 -8.32
C LEU A 88 7.61 -12.41 -9.51
N GLY A 89 7.47 -11.91 -10.75
CA GLY A 89 7.56 -12.72 -11.96
C GLY A 89 6.34 -13.61 -12.19
N GLU A 90 6.34 -14.36 -13.29
CA GLU A 90 5.56 -15.59 -13.36
C GLU A 90 6.32 -16.62 -12.53
N LYS A 91 5.79 -17.02 -11.35
CA LYS A 91 6.25 -18.26 -10.72
C LYS A 91 6.06 -19.36 -11.75
N SER A 92 7.16 -19.76 -12.37
CA SER A 92 7.23 -20.88 -13.32
C SER A 92 7.08 -22.20 -12.58
#